data_AF-A0A0N0BB99-F1
#
_entry.id   AF-A0A0N0BB99-F1
#
_cell.length_a   1.000
_cell.length_b   1.000
_cell.length_c   1.000
_cell.angle_alpha   90.00
_cell.angle_beta   90.00
_cell.angle_gamma   90.00
#
_symmetry.space_group_name_H-M   'P 1'
#
loop_
_entity.id
_entity.type
_entity.pdbx_description
1 polymer ?
#
loop_
_entity_poly.entity_id
_entity_poly.type
_entity_poly.pdbx_seq_one_letter_code
_entity_poly.pdbx_strand_id
1 'polypeptide(L)' 'MSRDRFVDILRYIRFDDPRTREKRKADDKLAPLRDITNIFVKSCQDCYNATETDSVEEQFTVTFRGRSSFKVYMPSKLG' A
#
# COMPACT_ATOMS: atom_id res chain seq x y z
N MET A 1 -6.06 24.02 6.47
CA MET A 1 -4.88 23.59 7.26
C MET A 1 -3.71 24.42 6.76
N SER A 2 -2.84 24.97 7.62
CA SER A 2 -1.66 25.70 7.14
C SER A 2 -0.71 24.75 6.41
N ARG A 3 0.06 25.29 5.44
CA ARG A 3 1.01 24.51 4.65
C ARG A 3 1.99 23.74 5.53
N ASP A 4 2.54 24.40 6.54
CA ASP A 4 3.55 23.82 7.43
C ASP A 4 2.96 22.67 8.25
N ARG A 5 1.76 22.85 8.80
CA ARG A 5 1.04 21.81 9.54
C ARG A 5 0.74 20.58 8.66
N PHE A 6 0.40 20.79 7.38
CA PHE A 6 0.16 19.68 6.45
C PHE A 6 1.44 18.89 6.16
N VAL A 7 2.56 19.58 5.91
CA VAL A 7 3.86 18.93 5.69
C VAL A 7 4.32 18.16 6.91
N ASP A 8 4.11 18.71 8.11
CA ASP A 8 4.46 18.04 9.36
C ASP A 8 3.65 16.75 9.56
N ILE A 9 2.33 16.82 9.38
CA ILE A 9 1.48 15.62 9.49
C ILE A 9 1.95 14.54 8.52
N LEU A 10 2.21 14.88 7.25
CA LEU A 10 2.67 13.91 6.24
C LEU A 10 3.96 13.17 6.66
N ARG A 11 4.85 13.80 7.42
CA ARG A 11 6.10 13.16 7.89
C ARG A 11 5.85 12.10 8.97
N TYR A 12 4.84 12.32 9.82
CA TYR A 12 4.55 11.49 10.99
C TYR A 12 3.45 10.46 10.78
N ILE A 13 2.78 10.44 9.62
CA ILE A 13 1.80 9.40 9.30
C ILE A 13 2.47 8.02 9.36
N ARG A 14 1.91 7.15 10.20
CA ARG A 14 2.28 5.74 10.34
C ARG A 14 0.99 4.93 10.39
N PHE A 15 1.06 3.73 9.84
CA PHE A 15 -0.08 2.83 9.70
C PHE A 15 0.16 1.50 10.42
N ASP A 16 1.22 1.43 11.22
CA ASP A 16 1.69 0.23 11.91
C ASP A 16 1.91 0.47 13.40
N ASP A 17 1.80 -0.60 14.18
CA ASP A 17 2.22 -0.62 15.58
C ASP A 17 3.73 -0.92 15.67
N PRO A 18 4.56 0.01 16.18
CA PRO A 18 6.00 -0.18 16.32
C PRO A 18 6.37 -1.37 17.21
N ARG A 19 5.51 -1.76 18.16
CA ARG A 19 5.78 -2.85 19.14
C ARG A 19 5.79 -4.23 18.49
N THR A 20 4.96 -4.42 17.46
CA THR A 20 4.82 -5.70 16.75
C THR A 20 5.56 -5.72 15.41
N ARG A 21 6.13 -4.59 15.01
CA ARG A 21 6.75 -4.36 13.70
C ARG A 21 7.88 -5.32 13.39
N GLU A 22 8.79 -5.56 14.33
CA GLU A 22 9.99 -6.38 14.06
C GLU A 22 9.65 -7.83 13.72
N LYS A 23 8.70 -8.41 14.46
CA LYS A 23 8.21 -9.77 14.21
C LYS A 23 7.49 -9.84 12.86
N ARG A 24 6.56 -8.91 12.60
CA ARG A 24 5.78 -8.91 11.36
C ARG A 24 6.62 -8.63 10.11
N LYS A 25 7.67 -7.79 10.22
CA LYS A 25 8.55 -7.47 9.10
C LYS A 25 9.37 -8.67 8.61
N ALA A 26 9.64 -9.64 9.48
CA ALA A 26 10.34 -10.87 9.11
C ALA A 26 9.49 -11.73 8.18
N ASP A 27 8.20 -11.85 8.48
CA ASP A 27 7.26 -12.70 7.74
C ASP A 27 6.64 -11.97 6.53
N ASP A 28 6.29 -10.69 6.71
CA ASP A 28 5.64 -9.87 5.71
C ASP A 28 6.39 -8.54 5.53
N LYS A 29 7.01 -8.40 4.37
CA LYS A 29 7.64 -7.12 4.01
C LYS A 29 6.60 -5.99 4.04
N LEU A 30 5.32 -6.24 3.69
CA LEU A 30 4.22 -5.25 3.60
C LEU A 30 3.54 -5.00 4.94
N ALA A 31 4.08 -5.55 6.03
CA ALA A 31 3.56 -5.37 7.38
C ALA A 31 3.15 -3.92 7.73
N PRO A 32 3.88 -2.86 7.30
CA PRO A 32 3.50 -1.49 7.66
C PRO A 32 2.18 -0.99 7.08
N LEU A 33 1.68 -1.61 6.00
CA LEU A 33 0.45 -1.21 5.29
C LEU A 33 -0.61 -2.30 5.30
N ARG A 34 -0.27 -3.52 5.72
CA ARG A 34 -1.11 -4.72 5.59
C ARG A 34 -2.50 -4.52 6.16
N ASP A 35 -2.59 -3.98 7.37
CA ASP A 35 -3.85 -3.83 8.09
C ASP A 35 -4.82 -2.91 7.33
N ILE A 36 -4.33 -1.80 6.81
CA ILE A 36 -5.12 -0.86 6.01
C ILE A 36 -5.49 -1.44 4.65
N THR A 37 -4.55 -2.11 3.98
CA THR A 37 -4.84 -2.75 2.69
C THR A 37 -5.92 -3.81 2.84
N ASN A 38 -5.92 -4.58 3.93
CA ASN A 38 -6.93 -5.59 4.19
C ASN A 38 -8.31 -4.96 4.44
N ILE A 39 -8.37 -3.89 5.22
CA ILE A 39 -9.62 -3.13 5.45
C ILE A 39 -10.13 -2.59 4.12
N PHE A 40 -9.27 -1.99 3.31
CA PHE A 40 -9.64 -1.44 2.01
C PHE A 40 -10.17 -2.51 1.05
N VAL A 41 -9.45 -3.62 0.88
CA VAL A 41 -9.87 -4.74 0.02
C VAL A 41 -11.20 -5.31 0.47
N LYS A 42 -11.39 -5.50 1.79
CA LYS A 42 -12.64 -5.99 2.34
C LYS A 42 -13.80 -5.04 2.03
N SER A 43 -13.62 -3.74 2.25
CA SER A 43 -14.63 -2.75 1.91
C SER A 43 -14.97 -2.75 0.41
N CYS A 44 -13.98 -2.92 -0.47
CA CYS A 44 -14.23 -3.03 -1.91
C CYS A 44 -15.07 -4.25 -2.26
N GLN A 45 -14.78 -5.40 -1.65
CA GLN A 45 -15.55 -6.64 -1.83
C GLN A 45 -16.98 -6.52 -1.30
N ASP A 46 -17.15 -5.89 -0.13
CA ASP A 46 -18.47 -5.70 0.48
C ASP A 46 -19.34 -4.72 -0.33
N CYS A 47 -18.73 -3.76 -1.03
CA CYS A 47 -19.44 -2.74 -1.82
C CYS A 47 -19.74 -3.16 -3.27
N TYR A 48 -19.15 -4.25 -3.78
CA TYR A 48 -19.30 -4.64 -5.18
C TYR A 48 -19.49 -6.15 -5.33
N ASN A 49 -20.62 -6.53 -5.94
CA ASN A 49 -20.86 -7.89 -6.38
C ASN A 49 -20.44 -8.01 -7.85
N ALA A 50 -19.42 -8.84 -8.11
CA ALA A 50 -18.93 -9.09 -9.46
C ALA A 50 -19.98 -9.76 -10.35
N THR A 51 -19.96 -9.44 -11.64
CA THR A 51 -20.81 -10.07 -12.67
C THR A 51 -20.03 -11.20 -13.37
N GLU A 52 -20.66 -11.97 -14.26
CA GLU A 52 -20.07 -13.17 -14.91
C GLU A 52 -18.73 -12.98 -15.63
N THR A 53 -18.33 -11.75 -15.99
CA THR A 53 -17.05 -11.47 -16.64
C THR A 53 -16.25 -10.43 -15.86
N ASP A 54 -15.26 -10.91 -15.11
CA ASP A 54 -14.25 -10.07 -14.47
C ASP A 54 -12.92 -10.16 -15.24
N SER A 55 -12.20 -9.05 -15.32
CA SER A 55 -10.84 -9.00 -15.82
C SER A 55 -9.85 -8.87 -14.65
N VAL A 56 -8.88 -9.79 -14.60
CA VAL A 56 -7.77 -9.71 -13.65
C VAL A 56 -6.56 -9.19 -14.41
N GLU A 57 -6.19 -7.95 -14.13
CA GLU A 57 -5.02 -7.29 -14.73
C GLU A 57 -4.00 -6.92 -13.64
N GLU A 58 -2.72 -6.97 -14.00
CA GLU A 58 -1.64 -6.60 -13.09
C GLU A 58 -1.40 -5.08 -13.08
N GLN A 59 -1.93 -4.40 -12.05
CA GLN A 59 -1.69 -2.98 -11.85
C GLN A 59 -0.34 -2.71 -11.18
N PHE A 60 0.65 -2.33 -11.97
CA PHE A 60 1.94 -1.79 -11.50
C PHE A 60 2.00 -0.27 -11.74
N THR A 61 1.27 0.51 -10.93
CA THR A 61 1.20 1.97 -11.12
C THR A 61 1.58 2.81 -9.90
N VAL A 62 2.38 2.24 -8.99
CA VAL A 62 3.08 3.08 -8.00
C VAL A 62 4.52 3.28 -8.46
N THR A 63 4.75 4.35 -9.23
CA THR A 63 6.09 4.78 -9.65
C THR A 63 6.87 5.31 -8.43
N PHE A 64 7.37 4.38 -7.62
CA PHE A 64 8.09 4.71 -6.39
C PHE A 64 9.61 4.60 -6.59
N ARG A 65 10.30 5.75 -6.50
CA ARG A 65 11.77 5.80 -6.65
C ARG A 65 12.54 5.65 -5.34
N GLY A 66 11.87 5.75 -4.17
CA GLY A 66 12.50 5.60 -2.85
C GLY A 66 12.98 4.18 -2.54
N ARG A 67 13.81 3.98 -1.50
CA ARG A 67 14.29 2.63 -1.11
C ARG A 67 13.13 1.78 -0.59
N SER A 68 12.86 0.64 -1.23
CA SER A 68 11.77 -0.27 -0.89
C SER A 68 12.11 -1.66 -1.41
N SER A 69 11.78 -2.68 -0.62
CA SER A 69 12.01 -4.10 -0.92
C SER A 69 11.04 -4.69 -1.96
N PHE A 70 10.05 -3.91 -2.40
CA PHE A 70 9.02 -4.33 -3.36
C PHE A 70 9.23 -3.83 -4.77
N LYS A 71 10.28 -3.04 -4.98
CA LYS A 71 10.54 -2.45 -6.28
C LYS A 71 10.96 -3.53 -7.24
N VAL A 72 10.16 -3.73 -8.27
CA VAL A 72 10.47 -4.57 -9.42
C VAL A 72 10.76 -3.62 -10.59
N TYR A 73 11.90 -3.83 -11.25
CA TYR A 73 12.22 -3.10 -12.48
C TYR A 73 11.58 -3.84 -13.65
N MET A 74 10.77 -3.14 -14.45
CA MET A 74 10.12 -3.69 -15.63
C MET A 74 10.37 -2.75 -16.83
N PRO A 75 11.26 -3.11 -17.76
CA PRO A 75 11.69 -2.22 -18.84
C PRO A 75 10.58 -1.90 -19.86
N SER A 76 9.52 -2.70 -19.92
CA SER A 76 8.41 -2.56 -20.86
C SER A 76 7.25 -1.70 -20.38
N LYS A 77 7.26 -1.23 -19.11
CA LYS A 77 6.21 -0.35 -18.56
C LYS A 77 6.75 1.07 -18.37
N LEU A 78 5.99 2.08 -18.80
CA LEU A 78 6.36 3.49 -18.61
C LEU A 78 6.38 3.84 -17.12
N GLY A 79 7.49 4.44 -16.67
CA GLY A 79 7.70 4.88 -15.28
C GLY A 79 7.62 6.38 -15.08
#